data_AF-A0ABD5XTA3-F1
#
_entry.id   AF-A0ABD5XTA3-F1
#
_cell.length_a   1.000
_cell.length_b   1.000
_cell.length_c   1.000
_cell.angle_alpha   90.00
_cell.angle_beta   90.00
_cell.angle_gamma   90.00
#
_symmetry.space_group_name_H-M   'P 1'
#
loop_
_entity.id
_entity.type
_entity.pdbx_description
1 polymer ?
#
loop_
_entity_poly.entity_id
_entity_poly.type
_entity_poly.pdbx_seq_one_letter_code
_entity_poly.pdbx_strand_id
1 'polypeptide(L)' 'MDAVGWLTRRSRATQLLLAGGLALLFGYQAIRVGGRDPGSLLAYVGGALFLLGQLAAFAGLALLAYRLLTE' A
#
# COMPACT_ATOMS: atom_id res chain seq x y z
N MET A 1 -20.38 -3.31 12.24
CA MET A 1 -19.28 -4.20 11.84
C MET A 1 -18.12 -3.32 11.42
N ASP A 2 -17.02 -3.30 12.17
CA ASP A 2 -15.92 -2.37 11.91
C ASP A 2 -15.04 -2.83 10.74
N ALA A 3 -14.63 -1.90 9.88
CA ALA A 3 -13.80 -2.18 8.71
C ALA A 3 -12.48 -2.88 9.07
N VAL A 4 -11.89 -2.50 10.21
CA VAL A 4 -10.69 -3.15 10.76
C VAL A 4 -10.98 -4.60 11.15
N GLY A 5 -12.12 -4.85 11.81
CA GLY A 5 -12.56 -6.20 12.19
C GLY A 5 -12.99 -7.07 11.00
N TRP A 6 -13.36 -6.48 9.86
CA TRP A 6 -13.54 -7.21 8.61
C TRP A 6 -12.20 -7.61 7.98
N LEU A 7 -11.24 -6.68 7.98
CA LEU A 7 -9.92 -6.87 7.38
C LEU A 7 -9.07 -7.90 8.14
N THR A 8 -9.14 -7.92 9.48
CA THR A 8 -8.40 -8.88 10.31
C THR A 8 -8.82 -10.34 10.07
N ARG A 9 -10.02 -10.57 9.53
CA ARG A 9 -10.54 -11.89 9.15
C ARG A 9 -10.15 -12.34 7.74
N ARG A 10 -9.45 -11.49 6.97
CA ARG A 10 -8.98 -11.81 5.61
C ARG A 10 -7.58 -12.42 5.62
N SER A 11 -7.21 -13.03 4.50
CA SER A 11 -5.86 -13.59 4.34
C SER A 11 -4.80 -12.49 4.41
N ARG A 12 -3.60 -12.83 4.88
CA ARG A 12 -2.47 -11.90 4.93
C ARG A 12 -2.16 -11.29 3.56
N ALA A 13 -2.31 -12.06 2.47
CA ALA A 13 -2.15 -11.56 1.11
C ALA A 13 -3.15 -10.45 0.79
N THR A 14 -4.44 -10.65 1.09
CA THR A 14 -5.46 -9.60 0.91
C THR A 14 -5.18 -8.36 1.76
N GLN A 15 -4.74 -8.54 3.00
CA GLN A 15 -4.37 -7.42 3.88
C GLN A 15 -3.22 -6.59 3.30
N LEU A 16 -2.16 -7.26 2.83
CA LEU A 16 -1.01 -6.62 2.19
C LEU A 16 -1.37 -5.89 0.90
N LEU A 17 -2.20 -6.50 0.05
CA LEU A 17 -2.66 -5.89 -1.19
C LEU A 17 -3.51 -4.64 -0.94
N LEU A 18 -4.44 -4.69 0.01
CA LEU A 18 -5.30 -3.55 0.35
C LEU A 18 -4.51 -2.43 1.03
N ALA A 19 -3.68 -2.75 2.02
CA ALA A 19 -2.84 -1.76 2.68
C ALA A 19 -1.85 -1.12 1.70
N GLY A 20 -1.22 -1.93 0.85
CA GLY A 20 -0.33 -1.46 -0.20
C GLY A 20 -1.04 -0.56 -1.21
N GLY A 21 -2.21 -0.98 -1.69
CA GLY A 21 -3.04 -0.20 -2.62
C GLY A 21 -3.47 1.16 -2.05
N LEU A 22 -3.87 1.21 -0.77
CA LEU A 22 -4.21 2.47 -0.11
C LEU A 22 -2.98 3.38 0.03
N ALA A 23 -1.84 2.85 0.46
CA ALA A 23 -0.61 3.61 0.57
C ALA A 23 -0.15 4.17 -0.79
N LEU A 24 -0.30 3.40 -1.87
CA LEU A 24 -0.06 3.89 -3.24
C LEU A 24 -0.98 5.05 -3.61
N LEU A 25 -2.28 4.92 -3.35
CA LEU A 25 -3.26 5.94 -3.69
C LEU A 25 -2.97 7.25 -2.93
N PHE A 26 -2.81 7.17 -1.61
CA PHE A 26 -2.55 8.35 -0.78
C PHE A 26 -1.17 8.94 -1.05
N GLY A 27 -0.15 8.10 -1.22
CA GLY A 27 1.20 8.53 -1.59
C GLY A 27 1.21 9.30 -2.90
N TYR A 28 0.52 8.79 -3.93
CA TYR A 28 0.38 9.48 -5.20
C TYR A 28 -0.32 10.83 -5.07
N GLN A 29 -1.43 10.91 -4.32
CA GLN A 29 -2.13 12.19 -4.14
C GLN A 29 -1.26 13.19 -3.37
N ALA A 30 -0.52 12.76 -2.36
CA ALA A 30 0.40 13.62 -1.61
C ALA A 30 1.54 14.15 -2.51
N ILE A 31 2.13 13.32 -3.36
CA ILE A 31 3.13 13.74 -4.36
C ILE A 31 2.50 14.72 -5.35
N ARG A 32 1.29 14.44 -5.84
CA ARG A 32 0.60 15.30 -6.81
C ARG A 32 0.28 16.69 -6.25
N VAL A 33 -0.12 16.76 -4.98
CA VAL A 33 -0.44 18.01 -4.29
C VAL A 33 0.84 18.77 -3.93
N GLY A 34 1.83 18.10 -3.32
CA GLY A 34 3.05 18.73 -2.82
C GLY A 34 4.15 18.91 -3.85
N GLY A 35 4.13 18.17 -4.96
CA GLY A 35 5.24 18.09 -5.93
C GLY A 35 5.47 19.33 -6.78
N ARG A 36 4.65 20.38 -6.61
CA ARG A 36 4.91 21.70 -7.22
C ARG A 36 6.01 22.47 -6.48
N ASP A 37 6.23 22.16 -5.21
CA ASP A 37 7.25 22.80 -4.38
C ASP A 37 8.43 21.83 -4.17
N PRO A 38 9.65 22.16 -4.62
CA PRO A 38 10.83 21.28 -4.51
C PRO A 38 11.20 20.90 -3.06
N GLY A 39 10.82 21.75 -2.10
CA GLY A 39 11.04 21.54 -0.66
C GLY A 39 9.84 20.95 0.08
N SER A 40 8.82 20.47 -0.62
CA SER A 40 7.57 20.01 0.03
C SER A 40 7.78 18.74 0.84
N LEU A 41 7.71 18.85 2.16
CA LEU A 41 7.69 17.69 3.06
C LEU A 41 6.56 16.72 2.70
N LEU A 42 5.40 17.24 2.26
CA LEU A 42 4.27 16.42 1.84
C LEU A 42 4.61 15.54 0.63
N ALA A 43 5.37 16.07 -0.33
CA ALA A 43 5.82 15.28 -1.48
C ALA A 43 6.80 14.18 -1.08
N TYR A 44 7.72 14.45 -0.16
CA TYR A 44 8.64 13.44 0.38
C TYR A 44 7.92 12.34 1.17
N VAL A 45 7.01 12.71 2.07
CA VAL A 45 6.20 11.76 2.83
C VAL A 45 5.30 10.95 1.88
N GLY A 46 4.72 11.60 0.87
CA GLY A 46 3.95 10.94 -0.18
C GLY A 46 4.79 9.94 -0.97
N GLY A 47 6.02 10.31 -1.33
CA GLY A 47 7.00 9.43 -1.98
C GLY A 47 7.35 8.21 -1.14
N ALA A 48 7.66 8.41 0.14
CA ALA A 48 7.94 7.32 1.07
C ALA A 48 6.74 6.38 1.23
N LEU A 49 5.54 6.93 1.40
CA LEU A 49 4.31 6.16 1.49
C LEU A 49 4.02 5.37 0.21
N PHE A 50 4.28 5.98 -0.95
CA PHE A 50 4.14 5.32 -2.25
C PHE A 50 5.09 4.13 -2.39
N LEU A 51 6.37 4.29 -2.01
CA LEU A 51 7.34 3.20 -2.03
C LEU A 51 6.96 2.06 -1.07
N LEU A 52 6.55 2.40 0.16
CA LEU A 52 6.04 1.40 1.11
C LEU A 52 4.82 0.67 0.57
N GLY A 53 3.92 1.40 -0.11
CA GLY A 53 2.76 0.82 -0.78
C GLY A 53 3.13 -0.18 -1.86
N GLN A 54 4.14 0.13 -2.69
CA GLN A 54 4.65 -0.80 -3.70
C GLN A 54 5.21 -2.08 -3.06
N LEU A 55 6.03 -1.94 -2.02
CA LEU A 55 6.63 -3.10 -1.32
C LEU A 55 5.56 -3.98 -0.68
N ALA A 56 4.55 -3.39 -0.03
CA ALA A 56 3.45 -4.13 0.57
C ALA A 56 2.60 -4.85 -0.48
N ALA A 57 2.24 -4.16 -1.58
CA ALA A 57 1.48 -4.77 -2.67
C ALA A 57 2.26 -5.91 -3.34
N PHE A 58 3.55 -5.70 -3.60
CA PHE A 58 4.44 -6.73 -4.15
C PHE A 58 4.54 -7.95 -3.22
N ALA A 59 4.75 -7.75 -1.92
CA ALA A 59 4.79 -8.83 -0.95
C ALA A 59 3.44 -9.58 -0.89
N GLY A 60 2.32 -8.87 -1.00
CA GLY A 60 0.99 -9.46 -1.08
C GLY A 60 0.81 -10.35 -2.31
N LEU A 61 1.26 -9.89 -3.48
CA LEU A 61 1.25 -10.67 -4.73
C LEU A 61 2.18 -11.88 -4.65
N ALA A 62 3.39 -11.71 -4.14
CA ALA A 62 4.36 -12.79 -3.99
C ALA A 62 3.84 -13.88 -3.05
N LEU A 63 3.24 -13.49 -1.92
CA LEU A 63 2.62 -14.43 -0.98
C LEU A 63 1.42 -15.15 -1.61
N LEU A 64 0.60 -14.45 -2.37
CA LEU A 64 -0.52 -15.05 -3.10
C LEU A 64 -0.02 -16.07 -4.12
N ALA A 65 0.95 -15.70 -4.95
CA ALA A 65 1.55 -16.57 -5.95
C ALA A 65 2.19 -17.80 -5.31
N TYR A 66 2.94 -17.63 -4.22
CA TYR A 66 3.51 -18.74 -3.46
C TYR A 66 2.43 -19.73 -3.03
N ARG A 67 1.33 -19.26 -2.44
CA ARG A 67 0.22 -20.13 -2.03
C ARG A 67 -0.39 -20.88 -3.20
N LEU A 68 -0.63 -20.21 -4.33
CA LEU A 68 -1.20 -20.82 -5.52
C LEU A 68 -0.29 -21.88 -6.18
N LEU A 69 1.01 -21.84 -5.90
CA LEU A 69 1.98 -22.82 -6.41
C LEU A 69 2.20 -23.99 -5.45
N THR A 70 1.90 -23.82 -4.16
CA THR A 70 2.12 -24.84 -3.13
C THR A 70 0.85 -25.53 -2.66
N GLU A 71 -0.31 -24.91 -2.86
CA GLU A 71 -1.65 -25.46 -2.60
C GLU A 71 -2.28 -25.96 -3.90
#